data_AF-A0A158GA91-F1
#
_entry.id   AF-A0A158GA91-F1
#
_cell.length_a   1.000
_cell.length_b   1.000
_cell.length_c   1.000
_cell.angle_alpha   90.00
_cell.angle_beta   90.00
_cell.angle_gamma   90.00
#
_symmetry.space_group_name_H-M   'P 1'
#
loop_
_entity.id
_entity.type
_entity.pdbx_description
1 polymer ?
#
loop_
_entity_poly.entity_id
_entity_poly.type
_entity_poly.pdbx_seq_one_letter_code
_entity_poly.pdbx_strand_id
1 'polypeptide(L)'
;MMKSPAQRHFERVSAEQAAASAAPGESLAGANAYELMLVKLSTDRRRLKSIASIEQKIKVKRDELLPEYVDYVTGSLSGGRGAQDDVLTTVMIWRIDAGDYAGALDIARYAIKHRMTLPDQYDRPLATAIAEEFAEAALADFKKGIAIDFLQLGEVAELTAPADMHDQVRAKMHKAIGYAVQSTDSALALQHLRRALELDSRVGVKQDIARIEKASNAAG
;
A
#
# COMPACT_ATOMS: atom_id res chain seq x y z
N MET A 1 -11.69 7.47 -22.49
CA MET A 1 -13.15 7.46 -22.72
C MET A 1 -13.79 6.80 -21.51
N MET A 2 -14.95 7.29 -21.07
CA MET A 2 -15.66 6.70 -19.92
C MET A 2 -16.30 5.37 -20.36
N LYS A 3 -16.05 4.27 -19.63
CA LYS A 3 -16.64 2.95 -19.92
C LYS A 3 -18.15 3.00 -19.69
N SER A 4 -18.92 2.32 -20.53
CA SER A 4 -20.37 2.20 -20.33
C SER A 4 -20.70 1.33 -19.11
N PRO A 5 -21.88 1.49 -18.47
CA PRO A 5 -22.26 0.65 -17.34
C PRO A 5 -22.20 -0.86 -17.64
N ALA A 6 -22.56 -1.26 -18.88
CA ALA A 6 -22.47 -2.65 -19.32
C ALA A 6 -21.02 -3.14 -19.42
N GLN A 7 -20.10 -2.31 -19.94
CA GLN A 7 -18.67 -2.64 -19.99
C GLN A 7 -18.09 -2.82 -18.60
N ARG A 8 -18.39 -1.89 -17.68
CA ARG A 8 -17.93 -1.96 -16.29
C ARG A 8 -18.43 -3.21 -15.57
N HIS A 9 -19.73 -3.52 -15.73
CA HIS A 9 -20.31 -4.72 -15.17
C HIS A 9 -19.66 -5.99 -15.74
N PHE A 10 -19.47 -6.05 -17.06
CA PHE A 10 -18.83 -7.18 -17.73
C PHE A 10 -17.41 -7.41 -17.23
N GLU A 11 -16.59 -6.35 -17.13
CA GLU A 11 -15.22 -6.46 -16.62
C GLU A 11 -15.19 -6.96 -15.18
N ARG A 12 -16.04 -6.40 -14.31
CA ARG A 12 -16.13 -6.81 -12.91
C ARG A 12 -16.52 -8.28 -12.76
N VAL A 13 -17.57 -8.72 -13.44
CA VAL A 13 -18.03 -10.13 -13.38
C VAL A 13 -17.00 -11.08 -14.00
N SER A 14 -16.35 -10.67 -15.10
CA SER A 14 -15.31 -11.48 -15.73
C SER A 14 -14.09 -11.64 -14.82
N ALA A 15 -13.68 -10.58 -14.12
CA ALA A 15 -12.61 -10.63 -13.13
C ALA A 15 -12.97 -11.51 -11.93
N GLU A 16 -14.22 -11.41 -11.44
CA GLU A 16 -14.74 -12.26 -10.37
C GLU A 16 -14.68 -13.75 -10.74
N GLN A 17 -15.14 -14.10 -11.95
CA GLN A 17 -15.10 -15.47 -12.46
C GLN A 17 -13.67 -15.98 -12.65
N ALA A 18 -12.76 -15.15 -13.17
CA ALA A 18 -11.35 -15.49 -13.31
C ALA A 18 -10.71 -15.73 -11.95
N ALA A 19 -10.88 -14.82 -10.98
CA ALA A 19 -10.33 -14.97 -9.64
C ALA A 19 -10.90 -16.20 -8.89
N ALA A 20 -12.13 -16.60 -9.23
CA ALA A 20 -12.75 -17.81 -8.73
C ALA A 20 -12.29 -19.09 -9.45
N SER A 21 -11.64 -19.03 -10.62
CA SER A 21 -11.34 -20.24 -11.42
C SER A 21 -10.15 -21.05 -10.91
N ALA A 22 -9.27 -20.45 -10.11
CA ALA A 22 -8.06 -21.09 -9.57
C ALA A 22 -8.14 -21.28 -8.05
N ALA A 23 -7.39 -22.26 -7.53
CA ALA A 23 -7.29 -22.52 -6.10
C ALA A 23 -6.28 -21.57 -5.41
N PRO A 24 -6.27 -21.50 -4.07
CA PRO A 24 -5.32 -20.66 -3.34
C PRO A 24 -3.87 -21.00 -3.69
N GLY A 25 -3.06 -19.99 -4.03
CA GLY A 25 -1.65 -20.15 -4.40
C GLY A 25 -1.39 -20.62 -5.84
N GLU A 26 -2.43 -21.00 -6.60
CA GLU A 26 -2.29 -21.31 -8.02
C GLU A 26 -2.22 -20.05 -8.88
N SER A 27 -1.73 -20.21 -10.11
CA SER A 27 -1.70 -19.14 -11.09
C SER A 27 -3.07 -18.96 -11.76
N LEU A 28 -3.43 -17.71 -12.06
CA LEU A 28 -4.58 -17.36 -12.91
C LEU A 28 -4.28 -17.50 -14.43
N ALA A 29 -3.09 -17.96 -14.81
CA ALA A 29 -2.73 -18.16 -16.22
C ALA A 29 -3.76 -19.05 -16.95
N GLY A 30 -4.15 -18.67 -18.17
CA GLY A 30 -5.24 -19.29 -18.92
C GLY A 30 -6.62 -18.67 -18.68
N ALA A 31 -6.79 -17.82 -17.66
CA ALA A 31 -8.02 -17.06 -17.47
C ALA A 31 -8.01 -15.80 -18.34
N ASN A 32 -8.89 -15.75 -19.35
CA ASN A 32 -8.91 -14.70 -20.37
C ASN A 32 -8.95 -13.26 -19.79
N ALA A 33 -9.74 -13.03 -18.74
CA ALA A 33 -9.81 -11.70 -18.11
C ALA A 33 -8.51 -11.30 -17.41
N TYR A 34 -7.83 -12.26 -16.76
CA TYR A 34 -6.53 -12.03 -16.13
C TYR A 34 -5.44 -11.77 -17.17
N GLU A 35 -5.38 -12.58 -18.23
CA GLU A 35 -4.38 -12.44 -19.29
C GLU A 35 -4.49 -11.09 -20.00
N LEU A 36 -5.72 -10.63 -20.28
CA LEU A 36 -5.96 -9.30 -20.82
C LEU A 36 -5.41 -8.20 -19.91
N MET A 37 -5.61 -8.35 -18.59
CA MET A 37 -5.10 -7.39 -17.62
C MET A 37 -3.58 -7.45 -17.46
N LEU A 38 -2.94 -8.60 -17.62
CA LEU A 38 -1.47 -8.68 -17.67
C LEU A 38 -0.89 -7.96 -18.88
N VAL A 39 -1.51 -8.08 -20.06
CA VAL A 39 -1.10 -7.35 -21.28
C VAL A 39 -1.26 -5.84 -21.07
N LYS A 40 -2.38 -5.41 -20.50
CA LYS A 40 -2.60 -4.02 -20.12
C LYS A 40 -1.54 -3.53 -19.13
N LEU A 41 -1.28 -4.28 -18.07
CA LEU A 41 -0.28 -3.95 -17.04
C LEU A 41 1.13 -3.82 -17.63
N SER A 42 1.50 -4.69 -18.58
CA SER A 42 2.77 -4.59 -19.31
C SER A 42 2.88 -3.28 -20.09
N THR A 43 1.81 -2.88 -20.78
CA THR A 43 1.75 -1.62 -21.56
C THR A 43 1.86 -0.41 -20.64
N ASP A 44 1.11 -0.40 -19.55
CA ASP A 44 1.11 0.69 -18.56
C ASP A 44 2.45 0.81 -17.85
N ARG A 45 3.09 -0.31 -17.50
CA ARG A 45 4.46 -0.31 -16.94
C ARG A 45 5.47 0.31 -17.90
N ARG A 46 5.40 0.00 -19.20
CA ARG A 46 6.27 0.63 -20.22
C ARG A 46 6.02 2.13 -20.31
N ARG A 47 4.76 2.56 -20.28
CA ARG A 47 4.38 3.97 -20.24
C ARG A 47 4.94 4.68 -19.01
N LEU A 48 4.82 4.10 -17.82
CA LEU A 48 5.39 4.67 -16.61
C LEU A 48 6.93 4.71 -16.65
N LYS A 49 7.57 3.72 -17.27
CA LYS A 49 9.03 3.69 -17.42
C LYS A 49 9.56 4.78 -18.36
N SER A 50 8.80 5.20 -19.36
CA SER A 50 9.22 6.27 -20.29
C SER A 50 9.08 7.68 -19.72
N ILE A 51 8.38 7.85 -18.59
CA ILE A 51 8.27 9.12 -17.88
C ILE A 51 9.48 9.27 -16.95
N ALA A 52 10.19 10.39 -17.01
CA ALA A 52 11.32 10.65 -16.10
C ALA A 52 10.85 11.16 -14.72
N SER A 53 9.92 12.12 -14.71
CA SER A 53 9.46 12.77 -13.47
C SER A 53 8.63 11.84 -12.59
N ILE A 54 9.00 11.74 -11.31
CA ILE A 54 8.27 10.97 -10.29
C ILE A 54 6.87 11.57 -10.08
N GLU A 55 6.77 12.89 -9.94
CA GLU A 55 5.48 13.58 -9.78
C GLU A 55 4.55 13.33 -10.96
N GLN A 56 5.09 13.33 -12.18
CA GLN A 56 4.31 13.02 -13.38
C GLN A 56 3.88 11.55 -13.40
N LYS A 57 4.72 10.60 -12.95
CA LYS A 57 4.32 9.20 -12.81
C LYS A 57 3.18 9.05 -11.82
N ILE A 58 3.26 9.71 -10.66
CA ILE A 58 2.21 9.69 -9.63
C ILE A 58 0.90 10.22 -10.21
N LYS A 59 0.95 11.34 -10.94
CA LYS A 59 -0.22 11.90 -11.62
C LYS A 59 -0.83 10.94 -12.64
N VAL A 60 -0.01 10.33 -13.50
CA VAL A 60 -0.49 9.35 -14.50
C VAL A 60 -1.10 8.12 -13.82
N LYS A 61 -0.49 7.60 -12.75
CA LYS A 61 -1.08 6.51 -11.95
C LYS A 61 -2.46 6.89 -11.44
N ARG A 62 -2.58 8.05 -10.78
CA ARG A 62 -3.82 8.54 -10.16
C ARG A 62 -4.93 8.82 -11.17
N ASP A 63 -4.62 9.65 -12.17
CA ASP A 63 -5.65 10.30 -12.99
C ASP A 63 -6.03 9.44 -14.21
N GLU A 64 -5.12 8.58 -14.68
CA GLU A 64 -5.29 7.87 -15.94
C GLU A 64 -5.31 6.34 -15.76
N LEU A 65 -4.37 5.77 -15.00
CA LEU A 65 -4.22 4.32 -14.95
C LEU A 65 -5.18 3.69 -13.94
N LEU A 66 -5.09 4.05 -12.66
CA LEU A 66 -5.86 3.43 -11.57
C LEU A 66 -7.38 3.37 -11.83
N PRO A 67 -8.04 4.39 -12.42
CA PRO A 67 -9.46 4.31 -12.77
C PRO A 67 -9.80 3.14 -13.70
N GLU A 68 -8.88 2.73 -14.56
CA GLU A 68 -9.09 1.63 -15.51
C GLU A 68 -8.97 0.24 -14.87
N TYR A 69 -8.43 0.14 -13.65
CA TYR A 69 -8.28 -1.11 -12.89
C TYR A 69 -9.37 -1.32 -11.85
N VAL A 70 -10.23 -0.31 -11.58
CA VAL A 70 -11.22 -0.36 -10.49
C VAL A 70 -12.14 -1.58 -10.62
N ASP A 71 -12.75 -1.78 -11.78
CA ASP A 71 -13.74 -2.85 -11.96
C ASP A 71 -13.09 -4.24 -11.88
N TYR A 72 -11.83 -4.38 -12.35
CA TYR A 72 -11.05 -5.61 -12.18
C TYR A 72 -10.75 -5.89 -10.71
N VAL A 73 -10.21 -4.91 -9.97
CA VAL A 73 -9.91 -5.05 -8.54
C VAL A 73 -11.16 -5.44 -7.77
N THR A 74 -12.29 -4.77 -8.01
CA THR A 74 -13.55 -5.08 -7.33
C THR A 74 -13.99 -6.51 -7.62
N GLY A 75 -13.92 -6.97 -8.88
CA GLY A 75 -14.24 -8.35 -9.24
C GLY A 75 -13.33 -9.36 -8.56
N SER A 76 -12.01 -9.16 -8.66
CA SER A 76 -11.02 -10.07 -8.08
C SER A 76 -11.13 -10.18 -6.57
N LEU A 77 -11.38 -9.07 -5.85
CA LEU A 77 -11.58 -9.10 -4.40
C LEU A 77 -12.92 -9.74 -3.99
N SER A 78 -13.95 -9.68 -4.84
CA SER A 78 -15.27 -10.23 -4.54
C SER A 78 -15.33 -11.75 -4.69
N GLY A 79 -14.75 -12.29 -5.76
CA GLY A 79 -14.83 -13.72 -6.10
C GLY A 79 -13.54 -14.50 -5.83
N GLY A 80 -12.43 -13.81 -5.57
CA GLY A 80 -11.13 -14.43 -5.49
C GLY A 80 -10.95 -15.34 -4.29
N ARG A 81 -10.32 -16.49 -4.52
CA ARG A 81 -10.03 -17.49 -3.48
C ARG A 81 -8.57 -17.49 -3.01
N GLY A 82 -7.77 -16.49 -3.40
CA GLY A 82 -6.36 -16.39 -3.06
C GLY A 82 -5.41 -16.98 -4.09
N ALA A 83 -5.84 -17.13 -5.35
CA ALA A 83 -4.94 -17.40 -6.47
C ALA A 83 -3.97 -16.22 -6.64
N GLN A 84 -2.75 -16.48 -7.13
CA GLN A 84 -1.77 -15.41 -7.36
C GLN A 84 -2.26 -14.47 -8.47
N ASP A 85 -2.21 -13.17 -8.18
CA ASP A 85 -2.67 -12.11 -9.08
C ASP A 85 -1.69 -10.93 -9.03
N ASP A 86 -0.79 -10.91 -10.01
CA ASP A 86 0.23 -9.86 -10.15
C ASP A 86 -0.38 -8.49 -10.48
N VAL A 87 -1.59 -8.46 -11.04
CA VAL A 87 -2.30 -7.22 -11.33
C VAL A 87 -2.75 -6.59 -10.02
N LEU A 88 -3.38 -7.37 -9.12
CA LEU A 88 -3.79 -6.87 -7.81
C LEU A 88 -2.62 -6.32 -7.01
N THR A 89 -1.54 -7.09 -6.86
CA THR A 89 -0.41 -6.69 -6.02
C THR A 89 0.38 -5.52 -6.62
N THR A 90 0.44 -5.39 -7.95
CA THR A 90 1.02 -4.19 -8.59
C THR A 90 0.12 -2.96 -8.41
N VAL A 91 -1.20 -3.11 -8.60
CA VAL A 91 -2.17 -2.01 -8.42
C VAL A 91 -2.16 -1.51 -6.96
N MET A 92 -2.00 -2.40 -5.99
CA MET A 92 -1.83 -2.04 -4.58
C MET A 92 -0.67 -1.05 -4.40
N ILE A 93 0.51 -1.35 -4.92
CA ILE A 93 1.68 -0.44 -4.84
C ILE A 93 1.39 0.89 -5.53
N TRP A 94 0.77 0.86 -6.72
CA TRP A 94 0.42 2.09 -7.44
C TRP A 94 -0.60 2.97 -6.70
N ARG A 95 -1.52 2.37 -5.94
CA ARG A 95 -2.46 3.11 -5.09
C ARG A 95 -1.72 3.81 -3.94
N ILE A 96 -0.76 3.15 -3.31
CA ILE A 96 0.09 3.77 -2.28
C ILE A 96 0.86 4.95 -2.89
N ASP A 97 1.52 4.77 -4.03
CA ASP A 97 2.23 5.83 -4.76
C ASP A 97 1.33 7.04 -5.07
N ALA A 98 0.06 6.79 -5.37
CA ALA A 98 -0.92 7.81 -5.73
C ALA A 98 -1.56 8.52 -4.53
N GLY A 99 -1.33 8.03 -3.30
CA GLY A 99 -1.98 8.49 -2.07
C GLY A 99 -3.37 7.92 -1.83
N ASP A 100 -3.77 6.87 -2.56
CA ASP A 100 -5.03 6.14 -2.36
C ASP A 100 -4.84 5.01 -1.34
N TYR A 101 -4.66 5.39 -0.08
CA TYR A 101 -4.37 4.46 1.00
C TYR A 101 -5.53 3.53 1.34
N ALA A 102 -6.77 4.01 1.24
CA ALA A 102 -7.96 3.20 1.50
C ALA A 102 -8.09 2.05 0.49
N GLY A 103 -7.98 2.35 -0.82
CA GLY A 103 -8.02 1.32 -1.85
C GLY A 103 -6.80 0.39 -1.83
N ALA A 104 -5.63 0.89 -1.43
CA ALA A 104 -4.46 0.05 -1.20
C ALA A 104 -4.68 -0.93 -0.03
N LEU A 105 -5.29 -0.48 1.07
CA LEU A 105 -5.59 -1.31 2.23
C LEU A 105 -6.58 -2.44 1.94
N ASP A 106 -7.59 -2.18 1.09
CA ASP A 106 -8.50 -3.23 0.62
C ASP A 106 -7.74 -4.39 -0.03
N ILE A 107 -6.77 -4.08 -0.89
CA ILE A 107 -5.95 -5.09 -1.56
C ILE A 107 -4.95 -5.71 -0.57
N ALA A 108 -4.33 -4.93 0.31
CA ALA A 108 -3.36 -5.40 1.30
C ALA A 108 -3.97 -6.45 2.25
N ARG A 109 -5.17 -6.19 2.78
CA ARG A 109 -5.92 -7.13 3.62
C ARG A 109 -6.11 -8.47 2.92
N TYR A 110 -6.57 -8.42 1.67
CA TYR A 110 -6.79 -9.61 0.85
C TYR A 110 -5.48 -10.36 0.59
N ALA A 111 -4.45 -9.64 0.13
CA ALA A 111 -3.17 -10.21 -0.27
C ALA A 111 -2.43 -10.86 0.92
N ILE A 112 -2.43 -10.23 2.10
CA ILE A 112 -1.85 -10.81 3.32
C ILE A 112 -2.63 -12.04 3.77
N LYS A 113 -3.96 -11.96 3.84
CA LYS A 113 -4.83 -13.09 4.23
C LYS A 113 -4.58 -14.32 3.37
N HIS A 114 -4.38 -14.13 2.06
CA HIS A 114 -4.16 -15.19 1.10
C HIS A 114 -2.69 -15.51 0.82
N ARG A 115 -1.75 -14.89 1.53
CA ARG A 115 -0.30 -15.11 1.39
C ARG A 115 0.18 -14.94 -0.06
N MET A 116 -0.35 -13.91 -0.72
CA MET A 116 0.09 -13.55 -2.07
C MET A 116 1.55 -13.09 -2.07
N THR A 117 2.18 -13.16 -3.24
CA THR A 117 3.53 -12.64 -3.46
C THR A 117 3.49 -11.38 -4.32
N LEU A 118 4.56 -10.59 -4.24
CA LEU A 118 4.78 -9.53 -5.20
C LEU A 118 5.38 -10.11 -6.49
N PRO A 119 5.21 -9.44 -7.64
CA PRO A 119 5.89 -9.82 -8.88
C PRO A 119 7.42 -9.74 -8.74
N ASP A 120 8.14 -10.54 -9.54
CA ASP A 120 9.61 -10.71 -9.49
C ASP A 120 10.44 -9.41 -9.56
N GLN A 121 9.87 -8.31 -10.04
CA GLN A 121 10.52 -7.00 -10.04
C GLN A 121 10.69 -6.38 -8.64
N TYR A 122 10.09 -6.98 -7.61
CA TYR A 122 10.20 -6.54 -6.22
C TYR A 122 11.03 -7.56 -5.42
N ASP A 123 12.19 -7.14 -4.93
CA ASP A 123 13.13 -8.00 -4.20
C ASP A 123 12.79 -8.19 -2.71
N ARG A 124 11.52 -8.01 -2.32
CA ARG A 124 11.12 -8.05 -0.90
C ARG A 124 9.78 -8.74 -0.69
N PRO A 125 9.55 -9.38 0.47
CA PRO A 125 8.27 -10.00 0.80
C PRO A 125 7.12 -8.99 0.79
N LEU A 126 5.91 -9.46 0.45
CA LEU A 126 4.70 -8.64 0.34
C LEU A 126 4.47 -7.77 1.59
N ALA A 127 4.48 -8.37 2.78
CA ALA A 127 4.24 -7.66 4.03
C ALA A 127 5.31 -6.58 4.32
N THR A 128 6.57 -6.85 3.97
CA THR A 128 7.66 -5.88 4.09
C THR A 128 7.43 -4.68 3.17
N ALA A 129 7.03 -4.92 1.93
CA ALA A 129 6.71 -3.86 0.99
C ALA A 129 5.52 -3.02 1.45
N ILE A 130 4.45 -3.65 1.94
CA ILE A 130 3.28 -2.92 2.46
C ILE A 130 3.70 -2.02 3.61
N ALA A 131 4.40 -2.55 4.62
CA ALA A 131 4.85 -1.75 5.76
C ALA A 131 5.76 -0.59 5.32
N GLU A 132 6.71 -0.85 4.44
CA GLU A 132 7.67 0.16 3.99
C GLU A 132 7.01 1.27 3.15
N GLU A 133 6.22 0.90 2.15
CA GLU A 133 5.62 1.86 1.20
C GLU A 133 4.62 2.78 1.92
N PHE A 134 3.78 2.25 2.82
CA PHE A 134 2.87 3.08 3.62
C PHE A 134 3.63 4.00 4.58
N ALA A 135 4.69 3.51 5.24
CA ALA A 135 5.50 4.33 6.13
C ALA A 135 6.21 5.45 5.35
N GLU A 136 6.77 5.16 4.18
CA GLU A 136 7.43 6.16 3.33
C GLU A 136 6.45 7.22 2.82
N ALA A 137 5.28 6.80 2.34
CA ALA A 137 4.25 7.71 1.85
C ALA A 137 3.76 8.64 2.98
N ALA A 138 3.47 8.10 4.16
CA ALA A 138 3.08 8.89 5.33
C ALA A 138 4.18 9.88 5.78
N LEU A 139 5.45 9.46 5.79
CA LEU A 139 6.56 10.35 6.14
C LEU A 139 6.77 11.45 5.09
N ALA A 140 6.50 11.17 3.82
CA ALA A 140 6.53 12.17 2.75
C ALA A 140 5.38 13.19 2.91
N ASP A 141 4.18 12.73 3.26
CA ASP A 141 3.02 13.58 3.53
C ASP A 141 3.24 14.45 4.77
N PHE A 142 3.81 13.89 5.84
CA PHE A 142 4.21 14.64 7.03
C PHE A 142 5.08 15.86 6.69
N LYS A 143 6.10 15.65 5.85
CA LYS A 143 7.04 16.71 5.44
C LYS A 143 6.36 17.82 4.63
N LYS A 144 5.25 17.51 3.97
CA LYS A 144 4.44 18.46 3.20
C LYS A 144 3.36 19.14 4.04
N GLY A 145 3.23 18.78 5.33
CA GLY A 145 2.14 19.26 6.19
C GLY A 145 0.78 18.67 5.82
N ILE A 146 0.76 17.56 5.08
CA ILE A 146 -0.47 16.84 4.75
C ILE A 146 -0.83 15.96 5.95
N ALA A 147 -2.10 16.00 6.36
CA ALA A 147 -2.59 15.18 7.46
C ALA A 147 -2.46 13.68 7.12
N ILE A 148 -2.00 12.91 8.10
CA ILE A 148 -1.78 11.48 7.97
C ILE A 148 -2.87 10.76 8.76
N ASP A 149 -3.53 9.81 8.14
CA ASP A 149 -4.48 8.96 8.85
C ASP A 149 -3.72 7.92 9.70
N PHE A 150 -3.64 8.18 11.01
CA PHE A 150 -2.96 7.27 11.92
C PHE A 150 -3.69 5.93 12.07
N LEU A 151 -5.01 5.87 11.84
CA LEU A 151 -5.77 4.62 11.95
C LEU A 151 -5.37 3.66 10.83
N GLN A 152 -5.21 4.20 9.61
CA GLN A 152 -4.70 3.42 8.47
C GLN A 152 -3.29 2.91 8.72
N LEU A 153 -2.40 3.74 9.29
CA LEU A 153 -1.06 3.29 9.65
C LEU A 153 -1.08 2.24 10.79
N GLY A 154 -1.95 2.41 11.79
CA GLY A 154 -2.15 1.41 12.84
C GLY A 154 -2.56 0.06 12.24
N GLU A 155 -3.53 0.07 11.32
CA GLU A 155 -3.97 -1.14 10.63
C GLU A 155 -2.84 -1.80 9.83
N VAL A 156 -2.03 -1.03 9.07
CA VAL A 156 -0.87 -1.57 8.36
C VAL A 156 0.12 -2.24 9.32
N ALA A 157 0.39 -1.61 10.46
CA ALA A 157 1.30 -2.15 11.46
C ALA A 157 0.77 -3.46 12.06
N GLU A 158 -0.54 -3.55 12.33
CA GLU A 158 -1.18 -4.78 12.81
C GLU A 158 -1.19 -5.89 11.76
N LEU A 159 -1.59 -5.57 10.52
CA LEU A 159 -1.63 -6.51 9.40
C LEU A 159 -0.26 -7.14 9.11
N THR A 160 0.81 -6.37 9.28
CA THR A 160 2.18 -6.79 8.98
C THR A 160 2.96 -7.24 10.23
N ALA A 161 2.40 -7.12 11.43
CA ALA A 161 3.05 -7.49 12.69
C ALA A 161 3.60 -8.93 12.69
N PRO A 162 2.89 -9.96 12.18
CA PRO A 162 3.37 -11.35 12.20
C PRO A 162 4.50 -11.64 11.21
N ALA A 163 4.78 -10.75 10.25
CA ALA A 163 5.75 -11.01 9.20
C ALA A 163 7.19 -10.78 9.69
N ASP A 164 8.11 -11.65 9.29
CA ASP A 164 9.54 -11.40 9.47
C ASP A 164 10.00 -10.27 8.53
N MET A 165 10.67 -9.27 9.08
CA MET A 165 11.18 -8.12 8.34
C MET A 165 12.29 -7.43 9.13
N HIS A 166 13.17 -6.73 8.42
CA HIS A 166 14.23 -5.95 9.03
C HIS A 166 13.72 -4.88 10.00
N ASP A 167 14.41 -4.71 11.12
CA ASP A 167 14.05 -3.75 12.17
C ASP A 167 13.95 -2.31 11.64
N GLN A 168 14.73 -1.96 10.61
CA GLN A 168 14.65 -0.64 9.97
C GLN A 168 13.28 -0.36 9.35
N VAL A 169 12.60 -1.38 8.81
CA VAL A 169 11.25 -1.24 8.26
C VAL A 169 10.25 -1.02 9.39
N ARG A 170 10.35 -1.80 10.47
CA ARG A 170 9.51 -1.63 11.67
C ARG A 170 9.73 -0.28 12.34
N ALA A 171 10.98 0.17 12.43
CA ALA A 171 11.34 1.48 12.98
C ALA A 171 10.73 2.61 12.15
N LYS A 172 10.80 2.52 10.82
CA LYS A 172 10.17 3.48 9.90
C LYS A 172 8.65 3.53 10.09
N MET A 173 8.01 2.38 10.25
CA MET A 173 6.56 2.30 10.51
C MET A 173 6.17 2.98 11.83
N HIS A 174 6.88 2.68 12.92
CA HIS A 174 6.66 3.34 14.19
C HIS A 174 6.95 4.85 14.13
N LYS A 175 7.97 5.27 13.38
CA LYS A 175 8.22 6.70 13.14
C LYS A 175 7.03 7.38 12.45
N ALA A 176 6.47 6.76 11.42
CA ALA A 176 5.31 7.28 10.69
C ALA A 176 4.08 7.43 11.61
N ILE A 177 3.76 6.40 12.39
CA ILE A 177 2.65 6.45 13.36
C ILE A 177 2.89 7.55 14.40
N GLY A 178 4.08 7.59 14.99
CA GLY A 178 4.43 8.60 16.01
C GLY A 178 4.28 10.03 15.48
N TYR A 179 4.64 10.28 14.22
CA TYR A 179 4.44 11.59 13.59
C TYR A 179 2.97 11.90 13.31
N ALA A 180 2.16 10.90 12.93
CA ALA A 180 0.74 11.07 12.66
C ALA A 180 -0.07 11.41 13.93
N VAL A 181 0.32 10.90 15.09
CA VAL A 181 -0.42 11.13 16.35
C VAL A 181 0.14 12.26 17.23
N GLN A 182 1.31 12.83 16.91
CA GLN A 182 1.99 13.77 17.84
C GLN A 182 1.18 15.01 18.23
N SER A 183 0.27 15.47 17.38
CA SER A 183 -0.58 16.64 17.62
C SER A 183 -1.84 16.33 18.43
N THR A 184 -2.25 15.06 18.51
CA THR A 184 -3.49 14.63 19.17
C THR A 184 -3.23 13.84 20.44
N ASP A 185 -2.18 13.03 20.46
CA ASP A 185 -1.77 12.21 21.60
C ASP A 185 -0.23 12.16 21.70
N SER A 186 0.33 13.07 22.49
CA SER A 186 1.77 13.14 22.71
C SER A 186 2.34 11.93 23.44
N ALA A 187 1.56 11.25 24.29
CA ALA A 187 2.02 10.07 25.03
C ALA A 187 2.18 8.87 24.09
N LEU A 188 1.18 8.62 23.23
CA LEU A 188 1.24 7.59 22.21
C LEU A 188 2.32 7.88 21.17
N ALA A 189 2.49 9.15 20.78
CA ALA A 189 3.56 9.57 19.89
C ALA A 189 4.95 9.21 20.46
N LEU A 190 5.19 9.53 21.73
CA LEU A 190 6.46 9.20 22.40
C LEU A 190 6.68 7.68 22.50
N GLN A 191 5.64 6.90 22.77
CA GLN A 191 5.74 5.44 22.78
C GLN A 191 6.24 4.92 21.42
N HIS A 192 5.63 5.35 20.33
CA HIS A 192 6.02 4.92 18.99
C HIS A 192 7.42 5.42 18.58
N LEU A 193 7.73 6.70 18.83
CA LEU A 193 9.04 7.24 18.47
C LEU A 193 10.18 6.60 19.28
N ARG A 194 9.97 6.29 20.56
CA ARG A 194 10.94 5.54 21.36
C ARG A 194 11.12 4.12 20.83
N ARG A 195 10.02 3.43 20.50
CA ARG A 195 10.10 2.10 19.89
C ARG A 195 10.84 2.11 18.55
N ALA A 196 10.61 3.14 17.73
CA ALA A 196 11.36 3.34 16.50
C ALA A 196 12.88 3.48 16.76
N LEU A 197 13.25 4.25 17.79
CA LEU A 197 14.65 4.46 18.17
C LEU A 197 15.33 3.20 18.75
N GLU A 198 14.58 2.36 19.49
CA GLU A 198 15.07 1.07 19.99
C GLU A 198 15.40 0.10 18.85
N LEU A 199 14.54 0.05 17.83
CA LEU A 199 14.70 -0.81 16.66
C LEU A 199 15.81 -0.31 15.73
N ASP A 200 15.89 1.01 15.53
CA ASP A 200 16.94 1.62 14.72
C ASP A 200 17.42 2.95 15.32
N SER A 201 18.62 2.91 15.88
CA SER A 201 19.29 4.09 16.44
C SER A 201 19.53 5.22 15.41
N ARG A 202 19.47 4.91 14.10
CA ARG A 202 19.66 5.85 12.97
C ARG A 202 18.35 6.33 12.35
N VAL A 203 17.20 5.94 12.89
CA VAL A 203 15.87 6.32 12.36
C VAL A 203 15.58 7.84 12.44
N GLY A 204 16.37 8.58 13.22
CA GLY A 204 16.40 10.05 13.20
C GLY A 204 15.25 10.73 13.95
N VAL A 205 14.82 10.18 15.09
CA VAL A 205 13.70 10.71 15.90
C VAL A 205 14.12 11.30 17.26
N LYS A 206 15.40 11.29 17.61
CA LYS A 206 15.90 11.72 18.93
C LYS A 206 15.51 13.16 19.27
N GLN A 207 15.63 14.07 18.31
CA GLN A 207 15.26 15.48 18.50
C GLN A 207 13.74 15.68 18.57
N ASP A 208 12.96 14.88 17.83
CA ASP A 208 11.51 14.94 17.88
C ASP A 208 10.97 14.48 19.24
N ILE A 209 11.52 13.39 19.79
CA ILE A 209 11.21 12.90 21.14
C ILE A 209 11.44 14.02 22.17
N ALA A 210 12.64 14.61 22.18
CA ALA A 210 12.96 15.69 23.12
C ALA A 210 12.04 16.92 22.97
N ARG A 211 11.65 17.26 21.73
CA ARG A 211 10.70 18.34 21.45
C ARG A 211 9.32 18.04 22.03
N ILE A 212 8.79 16.84 21.80
CA ILE A 212 7.45 16.44 22.27
C ILE A 212 7.42 16.34 23.79
N GLU A 213 8.45 15.77 24.42
CA GLU A 213 8.56 15.70 25.89
C GLU A 213 8.53 17.09 26.53
N LYS A 214 9.30 18.04 25.98
CA LYS A 214 9.33 19.42 26.48
C LYS A 214 7.97 20.11 26.33
N ALA A 215 7.29 19.92 25.20
CA ALA A 215 5.97 20.50 24.96
C ALA A 215 4.92 19.91 25.90
N SER A 216 4.93 18.60 26.13
CA SER A 216 4.02 17.92 27.05
C SER A 216 4.20 18.36 28.49
N ASN A 217 5.45 18.57 28.94
CA ASN A 217 5.74 19.04 30.31
C ASN A 217 5.37 20.51 30.53
N ALA A 218 5.29 21.31 29.47
CA ALA A 218 4.89 22.72 29.55
C ALA A 218 3.36 22.91 29.51
N ALA A 219 2.62 21.88 29.09
CA ALA A 219 1.16 21.92 28.97
C ALA A 219 0.41 21.30 30.17
N GLY A 220 1.12 20.59 31.06
CA GLY A 220 0.61 20.05 32.32
C GLY A 220 0.94 20.96 33.50
#